data_AF-A0A426XJY5-F1
#
_entry.id   AF-A0A426XJY5-F1
#
_cell.length_a   1.000
_cell.length_b   1.000
_cell.length_c   1.000
_cell.angle_alpha   90.00
_cell.angle_beta   90.00
_cell.angle_gamma   90.00
#
_symmetry.space_group_name_H-M   'P 1'
#
loop_
_entity.id
_entity.type
_entity.pdbx_description
1 polymer ?
#
loop_
_entity_poly.entity_id
_entity_poly.type
_entity_poly.pdbx_seq_one_letter_code
_entity_poly.pdbx_strand_id
1 'polypeptide(L)'
;MTDTSFGIKVRTIGPSVNSTVLASNQQLRKNLDLLEEKRADAHLQALAYRRAVTKMYNHRVCPRHVEMGDLVLRKTEVSDPTRSRGKLAPNWEGPYRVVDVIRDETYTLATMERRVLPRT
;
A
#
# COMPACT_ATOMS: atom_id res chain seq x y z
N MET A 1 -44.99 62.64 32.79
CA MET A 1 -44.56 61.45 32.04
C MET A 1 -43.09 61.63 31.71
N THR A 2 -42.20 61.00 32.48
CA THR A 2 -40.75 61.03 32.22
C THR A 2 -40.32 59.63 31.84
N ASP A 3 -40.11 59.41 30.54
CA ASP A 3 -39.57 58.16 30.01
C ASP A 3 -38.06 58.14 30.26
N THR A 4 -37.64 57.43 31.31
CA THR A 4 -36.24 57.24 31.64
C THR A 4 -35.69 56.08 30.82
N SER A 5 -35.27 56.39 29.60
CA SER A 5 -34.52 55.47 28.75
C SER A 5 -33.12 55.20 29.33
N PHE A 6 -32.93 54.02 29.93
CA PHE A 6 -31.61 53.52 30.32
C PHE A 6 -30.90 52.88 29.11
N GLY A 7 -29.90 53.57 28.56
CA GLY A 7 -29.07 53.05 27.49
C GLY A 7 -28.14 51.92 27.96
N ILE A 8 -28.30 50.73 27.39
CA ILE A 8 -27.36 49.61 27.58
C ILE A 8 -26.10 49.91 26.76
N LYS A 9 -24.96 50.11 27.42
CA LYS A 9 -23.64 50.15 26.77
C LYS A 9 -23.21 48.74 26.38
N VAL A 10 -23.38 48.37 25.12
CA VAL A 10 -22.82 47.13 24.57
C VAL A 10 -21.34 47.37 24.23
N ARG A 11 -20.42 46.66 24.90
CA ARG A 11 -18.99 46.64 24.51
C ARG A 11 -18.84 45.72 23.30
N THR A 12 -18.72 46.30 22.11
CA THR A 12 -18.16 45.60 20.95
C THR A 12 -16.66 45.39 21.16
N ILE A 13 -16.21 44.13 21.09
CA ILE A 13 -14.79 43.79 21.00
C ILE A 13 -14.27 44.41 19.70
N GLY A 14 -13.32 45.35 19.81
CA GLY A 14 -12.85 46.16 18.69
C GLY A 14 -12.23 45.34 17.54
N PRO A 15 -12.11 45.93 16.33
CA PRO A 15 -11.73 45.25 15.08
C PRO A 15 -10.34 44.58 15.08
N SER A 16 -9.48 44.92 16.04
CA SER A 16 -8.07 44.47 16.10
C SER A 16 -7.90 42.97 16.43
N VAL A 17 -8.76 42.40 17.28
CA VAL A 17 -8.64 40.98 17.67
C VAL A 17 -9.11 40.07 16.53
N ASN A 18 -10.17 40.48 15.83
CA ASN A 18 -10.75 39.70 14.74
C ASN A 18 -9.84 39.70 13.49
N SER A 19 -9.20 40.82 13.16
CA SER A 19 -8.25 40.90 12.03
C SER A 19 -7.01 40.03 12.26
N THR A 20 -6.49 40.03 13.50
CA THR A 20 -5.33 39.21 13.88
C THR A 20 -5.66 37.72 13.83
N VAL A 21 -6.85 37.32 14.30
CA VAL A 21 -7.32 35.94 14.23
C VAL A 21 -7.54 35.48 12.78
N LEU A 22 -8.08 36.34 11.90
CA LEU A 22 -8.25 36.02 10.48
C LEU A 22 -6.91 35.85 9.75
N ALA A 23 -5.95 36.74 10.01
CA ALA A 23 -4.60 36.64 9.45
C ALA A 23 -3.90 35.35 9.91
N SER A 24 -4.03 34.99 11.19
CA SER A 24 -3.51 33.73 11.75
C SER A 24 -4.16 32.50 11.08
N ASN A 25 -5.49 32.50 10.92
CA ASN A 25 -6.21 31.42 10.23
C ASN A 25 -5.81 31.30 8.76
N GLN A 26 -5.58 32.42 8.07
CA GLN A 26 -5.09 32.42 6.69
C GLN A 26 -3.68 31.84 6.59
N GLN A 27 -2.79 32.17 7.52
CA GLN A 27 -1.45 31.59 7.57
C GLN A 27 -1.50 30.08 7.83
N LEU A 28 -2.38 29.64 8.73
CA LEU A 28 -2.59 28.21 8.99
C LEU A 28 -3.06 27.46 7.74
N ARG A 29 -4.03 28.01 7.00
CA ARG A 29 -4.52 27.43 5.74
C ARG A 29 -3.39 27.26 4.72
N LYS A 30 -2.61 28.33 4.47
CA LYS A 30 -1.46 28.27 3.57
C LYS A 30 -0.43 27.21 3.97
N ASN A 31 -0.17 27.08 5.27
CA ASN A 31 0.74 26.05 5.78
C ASN A 31 0.20 24.64 5.54
N LEU A 32 -1.12 24.44 5.67
CA LEU A 32 -1.77 23.16 5.39
C LEU A 32 -1.70 22.81 3.90
N ASP A 33 -2.02 23.77 3.02
CA ASP A 33 -1.95 23.58 1.57
C ASP A 33 -0.53 23.17 1.14
N LEU A 34 0.49 23.85 1.67
CA LEU A 34 1.90 23.52 1.40
C LEU A 34 2.29 22.12 1.89
N LEU A 35 1.77 21.69 3.05
CA LEU A 35 2.02 20.34 3.57
C LEU A 35 1.36 19.28 2.70
N GLU A 36 0.15 19.55 2.20
CA GLU A 36 -0.57 18.65 1.32
C GLU A 36 0.15 18.48 -0.02
N GLU A 37 0.62 19.59 -0.62
CA GLU A 37 1.44 19.58 -1.83
C GLU A 37 2.70 18.72 -1.65
N LYS A 38 3.44 18.93 -0.55
CA LYS A 38 4.63 18.11 -0.25
C LYS A 38 4.32 16.63 -0.06
N ARG A 39 3.18 16.28 0.54
CA ARG A 39 2.76 14.88 0.67
C ARG A 39 2.41 14.28 -0.67
N ALA A 40 1.73 15.02 -1.54
CA ALA A 40 1.39 14.59 -2.90
C ALA A 40 2.67 14.31 -3.71
N ASP A 41 3.64 15.22 -3.65
CA ASP A 41 4.93 15.05 -4.31
C ASP A 41 5.69 13.83 -3.79
N ALA A 42 5.78 13.67 -2.46
CA ALA A 42 6.42 12.51 -1.85
C ALA A 42 5.73 11.20 -2.25
N HIS A 43 4.40 11.21 -2.34
CA HIS A 43 3.63 10.06 -2.81
C HIS A 43 3.95 9.75 -4.28
N LEU A 44 4.00 10.75 -5.14
CA LEU A 44 4.31 10.57 -6.56
C LEU A 44 5.72 9.98 -6.74
N GLN A 45 6.70 10.49 -6.00
CA GLN A 45 8.07 9.96 -5.99
C GLN A 45 8.12 8.50 -5.52
N ALA A 46 7.40 8.16 -4.44
CA ALA A 46 7.33 6.78 -3.96
C ALA A 46 6.71 5.84 -5.00
N LEU A 47 5.67 6.27 -5.72
CA LEU A 47 5.07 5.51 -6.81
C LEU A 47 6.02 5.35 -8.00
N ALA A 48 6.71 6.42 -8.39
CA ALA A 48 7.70 6.40 -9.47
C ALA A 48 8.83 5.42 -9.15
N TYR A 49 9.36 5.48 -7.92
CA TYR A 49 10.38 4.55 -7.44
C TYR A 49 9.90 3.10 -7.47
N ARG A 50 8.71 2.82 -6.92
CA ARG A 50 8.11 1.46 -6.96
C ARG A 50 7.99 0.95 -8.39
N ARG A 51 7.46 1.77 -9.31
CA ARG A 51 7.32 1.39 -10.74
C ARG A 51 8.68 1.09 -11.38
N ALA A 52 9.69 1.91 -11.13
CA ALA A 52 11.03 1.71 -11.66
C ALA A 52 11.64 0.38 -11.15
N VAL A 53 11.52 0.11 -9.85
CA VAL A 53 11.98 -1.15 -9.25
C VAL A 53 11.22 -2.35 -9.82
N THR A 54 9.89 -2.28 -9.95
CA THR A 54 9.10 -3.36 -10.55
C THR A 54 9.50 -3.63 -12.00
N LYS A 55 9.70 -2.58 -12.81
CA LYS A 55 10.17 -2.74 -14.19
C LYS A 55 11.56 -3.38 -14.24
N MET A 56 12.47 -2.94 -13.36
CA MET A 56 13.81 -3.51 -13.23
C MET A 56 13.78 -4.96 -12.71
N TYR A 57 12.81 -5.36 -11.89
CA TYR A 57 12.69 -6.76 -11.52
C TYR A 57 12.13 -7.60 -12.66
N ASN A 58 11.01 -7.15 -13.24
CA ASN A 58 10.26 -7.90 -14.25
C ASN A 58 11.03 -8.07 -15.57
N HIS A 59 11.91 -7.15 -15.96
CA HIS A 59 12.70 -7.33 -17.20
C HIS A 59 13.65 -8.55 -17.15
N ARG A 60 13.97 -9.06 -15.95
CA ARG A 60 14.79 -10.26 -15.77
C ARG A 60 13.96 -11.54 -15.65
N VAL A 61 12.64 -11.40 -15.53
CA VAL A 61 11.72 -12.53 -15.44
C VAL A 61 11.35 -12.91 -16.87
N CYS A 62 11.93 -14.01 -17.36
CA CYS A 62 11.51 -14.60 -18.63
C CYS A 62 10.32 -15.53 -18.37
N PRO A 63 9.14 -15.27 -18.96
CA PRO A 63 8.05 -16.23 -18.95
C PRO A 63 8.54 -17.55 -19.54
N ARG A 64 8.34 -18.64 -18.80
CA ARG A 64 8.69 -19.99 -19.23
C ARG A 64 7.41 -20.80 -19.35
N HIS A 65 7.25 -21.51 -20.47
CA HIS A 65 6.20 -22.51 -20.60
C HIS A 65 6.55 -23.71 -19.72
N VAL A 66 5.58 -24.17 -18.92
CA VAL A 66 5.73 -25.28 -17.99
C VAL A 66 4.87 -26.43 -18.49
N GLU A 67 5.52 -27.55 -18.75
CA GLU A 67 4.86 -28.74 -19.28
C GLU A 67 4.79 -29.86 -18.23
N MET A 68 3.97 -30.87 -18.54
CA MET A 68 3.94 -32.09 -17.75
C MET A 68 5.33 -32.72 -17.67
N GLY A 69 5.74 -33.12 -16.48
CA GLY A 69 7.05 -33.70 -16.22
C GLY A 69 8.13 -32.70 -15.83
N ASP A 70 7.93 -31.39 -16.03
CA ASP A 70 8.86 -30.36 -15.60
C ASP A 70 9.04 -30.33 -14.07
N LEU A 71 10.23 -29.93 -13.65
CA LEU A 71 10.54 -29.66 -12.25
C LEU A 71 10.37 -28.18 -11.94
N VAL A 72 9.57 -27.89 -10.92
CA VAL A 72 9.24 -26.54 -10.46
C VAL A 72 9.43 -26.40 -8.97
N LEU A 73 9.79 -25.18 -8.54
CA LEU A 73 9.79 -24.81 -7.13
C LEU A 73 8.43 -24.19 -6.78
N ARG A 74 7.87 -24.56 -5.62
CA ARG A 74 6.63 -23.95 -5.12
C ARG A 74 6.97 -22.83 -4.15
N LYS A 75 6.21 -21.74 -4.18
CA LYS A 75 6.38 -20.64 -3.23
C LYS A 75 5.90 -21.09 -1.85
N THR A 76 6.73 -20.92 -0.83
CA THR A 76 6.45 -21.42 0.54
C THR A 76 5.15 -20.85 1.12
N GLU A 77 4.76 -19.62 0.75
CA GLU A 77 3.50 -19.00 1.19
C GLU A 77 2.25 -19.79 0.78
N VAL A 78 2.32 -20.59 -0.28
CA VAL A 78 1.20 -21.43 -0.74
C VAL A 78 1.06 -22.66 0.17
N SER A 79 2.14 -23.10 0.83
CA SER A 79 2.13 -24.26 1.74
C SER A 79 2.02 -23.85 3.21
N ASP A 80 2.61 -22.71 3.58
CA ASP A 80 2.58 -22.12 4.91
C ASP A 80 2.19 -20.63 4.81
N PRO A 81 0.89 -20.32 4.71
CA PRO A 81 0.41 -18.95 4.56
C PRO A 81 0.71 -18.07 5.78
N THR A 82 0.86 -18.66 6.97
CA THR A 82 1.17 -17.92 8.21
C THR A 82 2.65 -17.56 8.31
N ARG A 83 3.49 -18.04 7.37
CA ARG A 83 4.93 -17.80 7.31
C ARG A 83 5.59 -18.14 8.66
N SER A 84 5.14 -19.23 9.27
CA SER A 84 5.52 -19.67 10.61
C SER A 84 7.03 -19.91 10.77
N ARG A 85 7.71 -20.19 9.66
CA ARG A 85 9.16 -20.45 9.59
C ARG A 85 10.07 -19.22 9.80
N GLY A 86 9.50 -18.01 9.94
CA GLY A 86 10.24 -16.79 10.23
C GLY A 86 10.89 -16.12 9.01
N LYS A 87 11.49 -14.95 9.22
CA LYS A 87 11.96 -14.04 8.14
C LYS A 87 13.10 -14.59 7.29
N LEU A 88 13.92 -15.47 7.85
CA LEU A 88 15.13 -16.02 7.19
C LEU A 88 14.88 -17.39 6.56
N ALA A 89 13.66 -17.91 6.61
CA ALA A 89 13.33 -19.15 5.94
C ALA A 89 13.31 -18.98 4.41
N PRO A 90 13.62 -20.05 3.64
CA PRO A 90 13.50 -20.02 2.18
C PRO A 90 12.09 -19.65 1.71
N ASN A 91 12.01 -18.73 0.74
CA ASN A 91 10.75 -18.32 0.10
C ASN A 91 10.21 -19.37 -0.89
N TRP A 92 11.04 -20.35 -1.27
CA TRP A 92 10.73 -21.41 -2.20
C TRP A 92 10.97 -22.76 -1.53
N GLU A 93 10.09 -23.71 -1.78
CA GLU A 93 10.16 -25.08 -1.29
C GLU A 93 10.23 -26.08 -2.44
N GLY A 94 11.03 -27.13 -2.22
CA GLY A 94 11.03 -28.40 -2.95
C GLY A 94 11.29 -28.33 -4.46
N PRO A 95 11.91 -29.34 -5.05
CA PRO A 95 11.59 -29.68 -6.42
C PRO A 95 10.28 -30.48 -6.44
N TYR A 96 9.29 -30.02 -7.19
CA TYR A 96 8.06 -30.73 -7.48
C TYR A 96 7.97 -31.06 -8.96
N ARG A 97 7.37 -32.20 -9.29
CA ARG A 97 7.09 -32.57 -10.68
C ARG A 97 5.68 -32.15 -11.04
N VAL A 98 5.52 -31.52 -12.20
CA VAL A 98 4.19 -31.25 -12.78
C VAL A 98 3.62 -32.57 -13.28
N VAL A 99 2.47 -32.99 -12.74
CA VAL A 99 1.77 -34.22 -13.17
C VAL A 99 0.58 -33.94 -14.07
N ASP A 100 0.03 -32.73 -14.01
CA ASP A 100 -1.07 -32.30 -14.86
C ASP A 100 -1.09 -30.78 -15.02
N VAL A 101 -1.46 -30.31 -16.20
CA VAL A 101 -1.60 -28.90 -16.56
C VAL A 101 -3.08 -28.61 -16.77
N ILE A 102 -3.71 -27.96 -15.79
CA ILE A 102 -5.16 -27.71 -15.86
C ILE A 102 -5.48 -26.52 -16.75
N ARG A 103 -4.66 -25.48 -16.62
CA ARG A 103 -4.72 -24.22 -17.37
C ARG A 103 -3.40 -23.49 -17.18
N ASP A 104 -3.15 -22.50 -18.01
CA ASP A 104 -2.03 -21.59 -17.80
C ASP A 104 -2.05 -21.10 -16.35
N GLU A 105 -0.91 -21.21 -15.67
CA GLU A 105 -0.69 -20.85 -14.26
C GLU A 105 -1.24 -21.80 -13.19
N THR A 106 -2.00 -22.85 -13.52
CA THR A 106 -2.48 -23.82 -12.53
C THR A 106 -2.08 -25.26 -12.85
N TYR A 107 -1.24 -25.81 -11.98
CA TYR A 107 -0.60 -27.11 -12.17
C TYR A 107 -0.89 -28.04 -10.99
N THR A 108 -1.07 -29.33 -11.28
CA THR A 108 -1.05 -30.37 -10.25
C THR A 108 0.39 -30.79 -10.04
N LEU A 109 0.85 -30.76 -8.79
CA LEU A 109 2.23 -31.05 -8.42
C LEU A 109 2.34 -32.37 -7.67
N ALA A 110 3.43 -33.09 -7.87
CA ALA A 110 3.79 -34.26 -7.07
C ALA A 110 5.19 -34.11 -6.48
N THR A 111 5.39 -34.69 -5.30
CA THR A 111 6.73 -34.88 -4.73
C THR A 111 7.54 -35.83 -5.60
N MET A 112 8.86 -35.87 -5.40
CA MET A 112 9.74 -36.83 -6.10
C MET A 112 9.36 -38.30 -5.82
N GLU A 113 8.70 -38.56 -4.69
CA GLU A 113 8.14 -39.85 -4.28
C GLU A 113 6.79 -40.17 -4.96
N ARG A 114 6.38 -39.36 -5.95
CA ARG A 114 5.11 -39.49 -6.69
C ARG A 114 3.85 -39.27 -5.84
N ARG A 115 3.96 -38.61 -4.69
CA ARG A 115 2.79 -38.20 -3.91
C ARG A 115 2.23 -36.90 -4.47
N VAL A 116 0.99 -36.95 -4.94
CA VAL A 116 0.27 -35.77 -5.44
C VAL A 116 -0.04 -34.83 -4.29
N LEU A 117 0.24 -33.53 -4.49
CA LEU A 117 -0.08 -32.48 -3.54
C LEU A 117 -1.55 -32.06 -3.68
N PRO A 118 -2.23 -31.78 -2.55
CA PRO A 118 -3.56 -31.23 -2.60
C PRO A 118 -3.54 -29.84 -3.27
N ARG A 119 -4.55 -29.58 -4.09
CA ARG A 119 -4.74 -28.28 -4.73
C ARG A 119 -5.06 -27.25 -3.64
N THR A 120 -4.31 -26.15 -3.62
CA THR A 120 -4.48 -25.04 -2.67
C THR A 120 -4.99 -23.81 -3.40
#